data_AF-A0A0B7B9G1-F1
#
_entry.id   AF-A0A0B7B9G1-F1
#
_cell.length_a   1.000
_cell.length_b   1.000
_cell.length_c   1.000
_cell.angle_alpha   90.00
_cell.angle_beta   90.00
_cell.angle_gamma   90.00
#
_symmetry.space_group_name_H-M   'P 1'
#
loop_
_entity.id
_entity.type
_entity.pdbx_description
1 polymer ?
#
loop_
_entity_poly.entity_id
_entity_poly.type
_entity_poly.pdbx_seq_one_letter_code
_entity_poly.pdbx_strand_id
1 'polypeptide(L)' 'MEVASFLADKATSVSVVDLIQVPFQLTLGDQVGAYMQKLHEEKGVHFHFGTGTKEFIGEGGQLKEVVLSNGTTLAADVCV' A
#
# COMPACT_ATOMS: atom_id res chain seq x y z
N MET A 1 -7.63 2.10 4.70
CA MET A 1 -6.62 2.89 5.46
C MET A 1 -6.45 2.39 6.89
N GLU A 2 -7.54 1.99 7.51
CA GLU A 2 -7.69 1.42 8.84
C GLU A 2 -6.74 0.24 9.08
N VAL A 3 -6.72 -0.74 8.17
CA VAL A 3 -5.81 -1.91 8.27
C VAL A 3 -4.35 -1.47 8.19
N ALA A 4 -4.01 -0.58 7.25
CA ALA A 4 -2.65 -0.07 7.14
C ALA A 4 -2.22 0.68 8.41
N SER A 5 -3.09 1.53 8.96
CA SER A 5 -2.81 2.25 10.21
C SER A 5 -2.71 1.33 11.41
N PHE A 6 -3.48 0.22 11.45
CA PHE A 6 -3.42 -0.74 12.54
C PHE A 6 -2.13 -1.57 12.50
N LEU A 7 -1.66 -1.92 11.30
CA LEU A 7 -0.46 -2.73 11.11
C LEU A 7 0.83 -1.90 11.11
N ALA A 8 0.75 -0.57 10.98
CA ALA A 8 1.91 0.32 10.92
C ALA A 8 2.92 0.13 12.07
N ASP A 9 2.45 -0.24 13.27
CA ASP A 9 3.30 -0.52 14.44
C ASP A 9 3.41 -2.02 14.79
N LYS A 10 2.87 -2.92 13.95
CA LYS A 10 2.81 -4.38 14.21
C LYS A 10 3.49 -5.21 13.14
N ALA A 11 3.56 -4.71 11.91
CA ALA A 11 4.25 -5.33 10.80
C ALA A 11 5.63 -4.69 10.61
N THR A 12 6.57 -5.46 10.05
CA THR A 12 7.90 -4.94 9.68
C THR A 12 7.81 -3.82 8.65
N SER A 13 6.85 -3.91 7.74
CA SER A 13 6.58 -2.91 6.70
C SER A 13 5.12 -3.01 6.24
N VAL A 14 4.53 -1.87 5.87
CA VAL A 14 3.19 -1.82 5.29
C VAL A 14 3.24 -1.03 3.99
N SER A 15 2.82 -1.65 2.89
CA SER A 15 2.67 -0.98 1.61
C SER A 15 1.20 -0.89 1.22
N VAL A 16 0.79 0.26 0.68
CA VAL A 16 -0.55 0.49 0.13
C VAL A 16 -0.40 0.78 -1.35
N VAL A 17 -1.09 0.01 -2.18
CA VAL A 17 -1.10 0.17 -3.63
C VAL A 17 -2.48 0.66 -4.06
N ASP A 18 -2.53 1.74 -4.84
CA ASP A 18 -3.80 2.26 -5.35
C ASP A 18 -3.59 2.97 -6.71
N LEU A 19 -4.65 3.03 -7.53
CA LEU A 19 -4.63 3.69 -8.83
C LEU A 19 -4.79 5.21 -8.72
N ILE A 20 -5.39 5.70 -7.64
CA ILE A 20 -5.52 7.13 -7.36
C ILE A 20 -4.17 7.76 -6.96
N GLN A 21 -4.13 9.07 -6.76
CA GLN A 21 -2.89 9.80 -6.44
C GLN A 21 -2.68 10.08 -4.95
N VAL A 22 -3.75 10.09 -4.16
CA VAL A 22 -3.72 10.26 -2.70
C VAL A 22 -4.85 9.46 -2.05
N PRO A 23 -4.76 9.06 -0.76
CA PRO A 23 -5.84 8.36 -0.08
C PRO A 23 -7.13 9.19 -0.10
N PHE A 24 -8.27 8.52 -0.30
CA PHE A 24 -9.59 9.17 -0.31
C PHE A 24 -9.76 10.29 -1.35
N GLN A 25 -8.95 10.32 -2.41
CA GLN A 25 -8.99 11.37 -3.43
C GLN A 25 -10.41 11.65 -3.94
N LEU A 26 -11.15 10.58 -4.28
CA LEU A 26 -12.47 10.69 -4.89
C LEU A 26 -13.58 11.14 -3.92
N THR A 27 -13.35 11.04 -2.61
CA THR A 27 -14.36 11.34 -1.58
C THR A 27 -14.06 12.63 -0.81
N LEU A 28 -12.78 12.90 -0.53
CA LEU A 28 -12.35 14.04 0.30
C LEU A 28 -11.47 15.05 -0.47
N GLY A 29 -11.06 14.72 -1.69
CA GLY A 29 -10.24 15.59 -2.53
C GLY A 29 -8.75 15.58 -2.17
N ASP A 30 -7.96 16.22 -3.05
CA ASP A 30 -6.49 16.11 -3.04
C ASP A 30 -5.85 16.66 -1.76
N GLN A 31 -6.36 17.78 -1.23
CA GLN A 31 -5.77 18.43 -0.05
C GLN A 31 -5.87 17.57 1.21
N VAL A 32 -7.06 17.00 1.46
CA VAL A 32 -7.29 16.12 2.61
C VAL A 32 -6.54 14.81 2.42
N GLY A 33 -6.56 14.25 1.20
CA GLY A 33 -5.81 13.05 0.87
C GLY A 33 -4.31 13.20 1.11
N ALA A 34 -3.70 14.31 0.67
CA ALA A 34 -2.28 14.57 0.88
C ALA A 34 -1.91 14.68 2.37
N TYR A 35 -2.78 15.30 3.19
CA TYR A 35 -2.59 15.33 4.64
C TYR A 35 -2.66 13.92 5.25
N MET A 36 -3.65 13.13 4.84
CA MET A 36 -3.82 11.75 5.32
C MET A 36 -2.67 10.84 4.89
N GLN A 37 -2.17 11.01 3.66
CA GLN A 37 -0.98 10.32 3.16
C GLN A 37 0.20 10.58 4.08
N LYS A 38 0.53 11.86 4.30
CA LYS A 38 1.65 12.26 5.14
C LYS A 38 1.54 11.68 6.55
N LEU A 39 0.35 11.72 7.16
CA LEU A 39 0.11 11.17 8.48
C LEU A 39 0.38 9.65 8.58
N HIS A 40 0.10 8.90 7.51
CA HIS A 40 0.37 7.45 7.48
C HIS A 40 1.84 7.15 7.14
N GLU A 41 2.46 7.94 6.26
CA GLU A 41 3.88 7.83 5.94
C GLU A 41 4.76 8.12 7.16
N GLU A 42 4.40 9.09 7.99
CA GLU A 42 5.05 9.35 9.29
C GLU A 42 4.99 8.16 10.25
N LYS A 43 4.03 7.24 10.06
CA LYS A 43 3.90 6.00 10.82
C LYS A 43 4.54 4.79 10.14
N GLY A 44 5.25 4.99 9.02
CA GLY A 44 5.94 3.93 8.31
C GLY A 44 5.12 3.19 7.24
N VAL A 45 3.97 3.76 6.81
CA VAL A 45 3.22 3.22 5.66
C VAL A 45 3.83 3.75 4.36
N HIS A 46 4.03 2.88 3.37
CA HIS A 46 4.57 3.25 2.07
C HIS A 46 3.50 3.20 0.99
N PHE A 47 3.25 4.31 0.30
CA PHE A 47 2.25 4.36 -0.76
C PHE A 47 2.87 4.15 -2.15
N HIS A 48 2.17 3.37 -2.97
CA HIS A 48 2.48 3.11 -4.37
C HIS A 48 1.25 3.48 -5.21
N PHE A 49 1.17 4.76 -5.58
CA PHE A 49 0.07 5.32 -6.35
C PHE A 49 0.23 5.18 -7.86
N GLY A 50 -0.87 5.34 -8.60
CA GLY A 50 -0.89 5.26 -10.06
C GLY A 50 -0.51 3.88 -10.60
N THR A 51 -0.53 2.85 -9.75
CA THR A 51 -0.21 1.48 -10.13
C THR A 51 -1.15 0.51 -9.42
N GLY A 52 -1.22 -0.71 -9.92
CA GLY A 52 -2.03 -1.77 -9.36
C GLY A 52 -1.22 -3.05 -9.27
N THR A 53 -1.84 -4.10 -8.75
CA THR A 53 -1.22 -5.41 -8.72
C THR A 53 -1.29 -6.08 -10.10
N LYS A 54 -0.18 -6.65 -10.54
CA LYS A 54 -0.06 -7.44 -11.77
C LYS A 54 -0.03 -8.94 -11.47
N GLU A 55 0.79 -9.36 -10.51
CA GLU A 55 1.01 -10.77 -10.21
C GLU A 55 1.35 -10.98 -8.73
N PHE A 56 0.87 -12.09 -8.17
CA PHE A 56 1.23 -12.56 -6.83
C PHE A 56 2.14 -13.77 -6.97
N ILE A 57 3.33 -13.69 -6.39
CA ILE A 57 4.32 -14.75 -6.41
C ILE A 57 4.34 -15.39 -5.03
N GLY A 58 4.09 -16.70 -4.99
CA GLY A 58 4.10 -17.48 -3.76
C GLY A 58 4.87 -18.77 -3.89
N GLU A 59 5.35 -19.28 -2.76
CA GLU A 59 6.06 -20.55 -2.64
C GLU A 59 5.47 -21.35 -1.48
N GLY A 60 5.17 -22.63 -1.71
CA GLY A 60 4.60 -23.51 -0.68
C GLY A 60 3.26 -23.02 -0.12
N GLY A 61 2.46 -22.32 -0.93
CA GLY A 61 1.15 -21.76 -0.52
C GLY A 61 1.24 -20.46 0.29
N GLN A 62 2.44 -19.89 0.47
CA GLN A 62 2.66 -18.61 1.15
C GLN A 62 3.00 -17.52 0.13
N LEU A 63 2.47 -16.31 0.33
CA LEU A 63 2.87 -15.15 -0.46
C LEU A 63 4.33 -14.81 -0.15
N LYS A 64 5.08 -14.42 -1.19
CA LYS A 64 6.45 -13.93 -1.07
C LYS A 64 6.62 -12.56 -1.68
N GLU A 65 6.03 -12.35 -2.85
CA GLU A 65 6.17 -11.09 -3.57
C GLU A 65 4.88 -10.70 -4.31
N VAL A 66 4.74 -9.40 -4.55
CA VAL A 66 3.69 -8.81 -5.37
C VAL A 66 4.36 -7.96 -6.44
N VAL A 67 4.12 -8.31 -7.71
CA VAL A 67 4.58 -7.53 -8.85
C VAL A 67 3.50 -6.51 -9.19
N LEU A 68 3.87 -5.24 -9.27
CA LEU A 68 2.97 -4.14 -9.64
C LEU A 68 2.98 -3.92 -11.16
N SER A 69 1.93 -3.27 -11.67
CA SER A 69 1.77 -3.00 -13.10
C SER A 69 2.86 -2.08 -13.67
N ASN A 70 3.54 -1.30 -12.82
CA ASN A 70 4.68 -0.47 -13.21
C ASN A 70 6.02 -1.23 -13.22
N GLY A 71 6.02 -2.54 -12.92
CA GLY A 71 7.22 -3.39 -12.85
C GLY A 71 7.94 -3.40 -11.51
N THR A 72 7.45 -2.66 -10.50
CA THR A 72 7.98 -2.73 -9.13
C THR A 72 7.61 -4.07 -8.51
N THR A 73 8.54 -4.71 -7.80
CA THR A 73 8.27 -5.91 -7.01
C THR A 73 8.34 -5.56 -5.52
N LEU A 74 7.31 -5.92 -4.76
CA LEU A 74 7.23 -5.73 -3.31
C LEU A 74 7.29 -7.09 -2.62
N ALA A 75 8.21 -7.26 -1.67
CA ALA A 75 8.17 -8.43 -0.78
C ALA A 75 6.96 -8.31 0.16
N ALA A 76 6.17 -9.38 0.29
CA ALA A 76 5.00 -9.41 1.15
C ALA A 76 4.69 -10.85 1.59
N ASP A 77 4.41 -11.03 2.87
CA ASP A 77 3.94 -12.32 3.40
C ASP A 77 2.40 -12.39 3.45
N VAL A 78 1.72 -11.24 3.42
CA VAL A 78 0.26 -11.09 3.51
C VAL A 78 -0.22 -9.98 2.57
N CYS A 79 -1.36 -10.19 1.92
CA CYS A 79 -2.11 -9.17 1.17
C CYS A 79 -3.54 -9.14 1.71
N VAL A 80 -4.11 -7.93 1.87
CA VAL A 80 -5.46 -7.69 2.41
C VAL A 80 -6.25 -6.83 1.45
#